data_AF-A0A7Y5W7A4-F1
#
_entry.id   AF-A0A7Y5W7A4-F1
#
_cell.length_a   1.000
_cell.length_b   1.000
_cell.length_c   1.000
_cell.angle_alpha   90.00
_cell.angle_beta   90.00
_cell.angle_gamma   90.00
#
_symmetry.space_group_name_H-M   'P 1'
#
loop_
_entity.id
_entity.type
_entity.pdbx_description
1 polymer ?
#
loop_
_entity_poly.entity_id
_entity_poly.type
_entity_poly.pdbx_seq_one_letter_code
_entity_poly.pdbx_strand_id
1 'polypeptide(L)'
;MPPPAAPALQWTRLVVWLPACAVLGGVVAWGAVIGADYFAPIILFPLLVGVALGALTVGMIRVGQVGNRPTIIAGLVLAITVAAAGQHYVAYWSQVRQMREEAKTFRRAQALFPELTQGRLPVPPSDFVEYLRWQAARGRELNLGGYVARGPIAWLTWIVDALLLAVAAVAMVVPAIRQPYCGRCRSWYRTTRSGRLPSGAGQALASLAGVEMPEEPAWVRYRLIHCESACGPTGLLLFWENSRGDPAEGKTWLSPQVRDRVTRFLDQSRQESPAPQQDDEDAKP
;
A
#
# COMPACT_ATOMS: atom_id res chain seq x y z
N MET A 1 -28.44 13.68 0.44
CA MET A 1 -28.68 12.26 0.07
C MET A 1 -27.76 11.41 0.94
N PRO A 2 -28.17 10.22 1.44
CA PRO A 2 -27.27 9.42 2.28
C PRO A 2 -26.03 8.98 1.47
N PRO A 3 -24.87 8.82 2.14
CA PRO A 3 -23.70 8.21 1.53
C PRO A 3 -24.00 6.79 1.03
N PRO A 4 -23.24 6.26 0.06
CA PRO A 4 -23.35 4.87 -0.33
C PRO A 4 -23.14 3.98 0.90
N ALA A 5 -24.04 3.01 1.08
CA ALA A 5 -23.94 2.04 2.17
C ALA A 5 -22.61 1.29 2.12
N ALA A 6 -22.07 0.93 3.28
CA ALA A 6 -20.87 0.11 3.36
C ALA A 6 -21.11 -1.23 2.62
N PRO A 7 -20.16 -1.68 1.78
CA PRO A 7 -20.33 -2.94 1.06
C PRO A 7 -20.39 -4.12 2.04
N ALA A 8 -21.41 -4.96 1.90
CA ALA A 8 -21.57 -6.19 2.67
C ALA A 8 -20.38 -7.15 2.46
N LEU A 9 -20.09 -7.97 3.48
CA LEU A 9 -19.11 -9.03 3.39
C LEU A 9 -19.54 -10.05 2.33
N GLN A 10 -18.63 -10.41 1.43
CA GLN A 10 -18.87 -11.41 0.39
C GLN A 10 -17.92 -12.59 0.62
N TRP A 11 -18.44 -13.68 1.19
CA TRP A 11 -17.66 -14.87 1.54
C TRP A 11 -16.89 -15.45 0.35
N THR A 12 -17.50 -15.50 -0.83
CA THR A 12 -16.86 -15.98 -2.06
C THR A 12 -15.60 -15.17 -2.40
N ARG A 13 -15.64 -13.84 -2.25
CA ARG A 13 -14.47 -12.99 -2.46
C ARG A 13 -13.43 -13.18 -1.37
N LEU A 14 -13.84 -13.36 -0.11
CA LEU A 14 -12.91 -13.60 0.99
C LEU A 14 -12.08 -14.88 0.75
N VAL A 15 -12.73 -15.96 0.31
CA VAL A 15 -12.09 -17.25 0.03
C VAL A 15 -11.04 -17.16 -1.08
N VAL A 16 -11.24 -16.30 -2.09
CA VAL A 16 -10.25 -16.07 -3.15
C VAL A 16 -9.19 -15.05 -2.73
N TRP A 17 -9.62 -14.02 -1.99
CA TRP A 17 -8.78 -12.89 -1.60
C TRP A 17 -7.67 -13.27 -0.64
N LEU A 18 -7.96 -14.06 0.40
CA LEU A 18 -6.97 -14.41 1.42
C LEU A 18 -5.82 -15.27 0.83
N PRO A 19 -6.06 -16.34 0.07
CA PRO A 19 -4.99 -17.07 -0.60
C PRO A 19 -4.19 -16.20 -1.56
N ALA A 20 -4.84 -15.32 -2.34
CA ALA A 20 -4.14 -14.42 -3.23
C ALA A 20 -3.22 -13.45 -2.48
N CYS A 21 -3.64 -12.95 -1.31
CA CYS A 21 -2.80 -12.13 -0.43
C CYS A 21 -1.62 -12.91 0.17
N ALA A 22 -1.83 -14.17 0.54
CA ALA A 22 -0.75 -15.04 1.02
C ALA A 22 0.29 -15.31 -0.09
N VAL A 23 -0.18 -15.61 -1.31
CA VAL A 23 0.70 -15.78 -2.49
C VAL A 23 1.46 -14.49 -2.77
N LEU A 24 0.80 -13.33 -2.75
CA LEU A 24 1.46 -12.03 -2.92
C LEU A 24 2.56 -11.82 -1.88
N GLY A 25 2.26 -12.06 -0.59
CA GLY A 25 3.24 -11.96 0.48
C GLY A 25 4.45 -12.89 0.25
N GLY A 26 4.21 -14.12 -0.19
CA GLY A 26 5.28 -15.09 -0.51
C GLY A 26 6.14 -14.66 -1.70
N VAL A 27 5.53 -14.12 -2.77
CA VAL A 27 6.26 -13.58 -3.93
C VAL A 27 7.14 -12.40 -3.52
N VAL A 28 6.60 -11.47 -2.72
CA VAL A 28 7.36 -10.33 -2.21
C VAL A 28 8.50 -10.78 -1.29
N ALA A 29 8.26 -11.75 -0.40
CA ALA A 29 9.30 -12.34 0.45
C ALA A 29 10.45 -12.92 -0.37
N TRP A 30 10.14 -13.73 -1.38
CA TRP A 30 11.12 -14.33 -2.27
C TRP A 30 11.93 -13.28 -3.02
N GLY A 31 11.26 -12.28 -3.61
CA GLY A 31 11.92 -11.18 -4.30
C GLY A 31 12.82 -10.35 -3.38
N ALA A 32 12.41 -10.15 -2.13
CA ALA A 32 13.21 -9.45 -1.13
C ALA A 32 14.48 -10.22 -0.77
N VAL A 33 14.43 -11.54 -0.60
CA VAL A 33 15.65 -12.33 -0.32
C VAL A 33 16.66 -12.20 -1.46
N ILE A 34 16.22 -12.22 -2.71
CA ILE A 34 17.10 -12.01 -3.88
C ILE A 34 17.66 -10.59 -3.91
N GLY A 35 16.82 -9.59 -3.61
CA GLY A 35 17.24 -8.19 -3.60
C GLY A 35 18.23 -7.85 -2.48
N ALA A 36 18.16 -8.56 -1.35
CA ALA A 36 19.00 -8.30 -0.19
C ALA A 36 20.51 -8.48 -0.47
N ASP A 37 20.87 -9.32 -1.43
CA ASP A 37 22.27 -9.56 -1.82
C ASP A 37 22.91 -8.36 -2.55
N TYR A 38 22.11 -7.47 -3.13
CA TYR A 38 22.61 -6.33 -3.91
C TYR A 38 22.71 -5.04 -3.07
N PHE A 39 21.71 -4.77 -2.23
CA PHE A 39 21.63 -3.53 -1.45
C PHE A 39 20.60 -3.65 -0.31
N ALA A 40 21.06 -3.80 0.93
CA ALA A 40 20.21 -3.97 2.11
C ALA A 40 20.45 -2.93 3.23
N PRO A 41 20.21 -1.63 2.98
CA PRO A 41 20.19 -0.64 4.05
C PRO A 41 19.07 -0.96 5.05
N ILE A 42 19.39 -1.04 6.35
CA ILE A 42 18.47 -1.55 7.40
C ILE A 42 17.08 -0.92 7.35
N ILE A 43 17.00 0.40 7.21
CA ILE A 43 15.73 1.10 7.31
C ILE A 43 15.07 1.18 5.93
N LEU A 44 15.83 1.55 4.91
CA LEU A 44 15.29 1.78 3.58
C LEU A 44 14.81 0.48 2.91
N PHE A 45 15.50 -0.64 3.13
CA PHE A 45 15.12 -1.92 2.54
C PHE A 45 13.72 -2.41 2.95
N PRO A 46 13.37 -2.59 4.24
CA PRO A 46 12.02 -3.00 4.64
C PRO A 46 10.94 -1.98 4.24
N LEU A 47 11.26 -0.68 4.21
CA LEU A 47 10.35 0.35 3.69
C LEU A 47 10.05 0.13 2.20
N LEU A 48 11.06 -0.11 1.37
CA LEU A 48 10.87 -0.38 -0.07
C LEU A 48 10.06 -1.67 -0.30
N VAL A 49 10.34 -2.73 0.46
CA VAL A 49 9.55 -3.98 0.42
C VAL A 49 8.10 -3.70 0.80
N GLY A 50 7.86 -2.91 1.85
CA GLY A 50 6.53 -2.50 2.27
C GLY A 50 5.78 -1.65 1.23
N VAL A 51 6.46 -0.69 0.58
CA VAL A 51 5.90 0.09 -0.53
C VAL A 51 5.50 -0.82 -1.69
N ALA A 52 6.38 -1.75 -2.09
CA ALA A 52 6.10 -2.70 -3.16
C ALA A 52 4.88 -3.59 -2.82
N LEU A 53 4.85 -4.17 -1.62
CA LEU A 53 3.71 -4.96 -1.14
C LEU A 53 2.42 -4.14 -1.13
N GLY A 54 2.47 -2.92 -0.60
CA GLY A 54 1.34 -2.00 -0.55
C GLY A 54 0.83 -1.62 -1.94
N ALA A 55 1.71 -1.27 -2.88
CA ALA A 55 1.35 -0.94 -4.25
C ALA A 55 0.70 -2.13 -4.99
N LEU A 56 1.28 -3.33 -4.86
CA LEU A 56 0.71 -4.55 -5.42
C LEU A 56 -0.65 -4.89 -4.80
N THR A 57 -0.79 -4.70 -3.48
CA THR A 57 -2.07 -4.87 -2.77
C THR A 57 -3.12 -3.89 -3.31
N VAL A 58 -2.75 -2.62 -3.52
CA VAL A 58 -3.63 -1.62 -4.15
C VAL A 58 -4.05 -2.06 -5.55
N GLY A 59 -3.10 -2.54 -6.37
CA GLY A 59 -3.41 -3.11 -7.68
C GLY A 59 -4.43 -4.25 -7.61
N MET A 60 -4.22 -5.20 -6.71
CA MET A 60 -5.14 -6.31 -6.48
C MET A 60 -6.51 -5.87 -5.99
N ILE A 61 -6.59 -4.88 -5.10
CA ILE A 61 -7.86 -4.29 -4.63
C ILE A 61 -8.66 -3.72 -5.82
N ARG A 62 -7.98 -3.07 -6.77
CA ARG A 62 -8.61 -2.48 -7.96
C ARG A 62 -9.05 -3.54 -8.96
N VAL A 63 -8.17 -4.47 -9.32
CA VAL A 63 -8.46 -5.54 -10.28
C VAL A 63 -9.54 -6.47 -9.75
N GLY A 64 -9.44 -6.90 -8.49
CA GLY A 64 -10.43 -7.77 -7.83
C GLY A 64 -11.70 -7.04 -7.39
N GLN A 65 -11.74 -5.71 -7.55
CA GLN A 65 -12.85 -4.86 -7.12
C GLN A 65 -13.28 -5.15 -5.67
N VAL A 66 -12.34 -5.30 -4.74
CA VAL A 66 -12.64 -5.67 -3.34
C VAL A 66 -12.90 -4.41 -2.53
N GLY A 67 -14.16 -4.08 -2.25
CA GLY A 67 -14.51 -2.84 -1.53
C GLY A 67 -14.73 -2.96 -0.02
N ASN A 68 -14.84 -4.17 0.52
CA ASN A 68 -15.11 -4.38 1.94
C ASN A 68 -13.83 -4.13 2.76
N ARG A 69 -13.83 -3.07 3.58
CA ARG A 69 -12.64 -2.63 4.34
C ARG A 69 -12.09 -3.72 5.27
N PRO A 70 -12.91 -4.43 6.09
CA PRO A 70 -12.42 -5.55 6.88
C PRO A 70 -11.73 -6.64 6.05
N THR A 71 -12.30 -7.03 4.90
CA THR A 71 -11.68 -8.01 3.99
C THR A 71 -10.31 -7.55 3.48
N ILE A 72 -10.19 -6.28 3.09
CA ILE A 72 -8.91 -5.72 2.62
C ILE A 72 -7.88 -5.72 3.75
N ILE A 73 -8.26 -5.27 4.95
CA ILE A 73 -7.37 -5.23 6.12
C ILE A 73 -6.90 -6.64 6.49
N ALA A 74 -7.81 -7.62 6.52
CA ALA A 74 -7.45 -9.02 6.79
C ALA A 74 -6.45 -9.57 5.77
N GLY A 75 -6.67 -9.28 4.47
CA GLY A 75 -5.73 -9.66 3.42
C GLY A 75 -4.37 -8.96 3.54
N LEU A 76 -4.36 -7.66 3.87
CA LEU A 76 -3.13 -6.91 4.08
C LEU A 76 -2.32 -7.45 5.27
N VAL A 77 -2.97 -7.71 6.40
CA VAL A 77 -2.33 -8.29 7.60
C VAL A 77 -1.74 -9.66 7.27
N LEU A 78 -2.49 -10.50 6.56
CA LEU A 78 -1.99 -11.81 6.10
C LEU A 78 -0.78 -11.65 5.17
N ALA A 79 -0.85 -10.77 4.17
CA ALA A 79 0.23 -10.55 3.23
C ALA A 79 1.50 -10.02 3.91
N ILE A 80 1.38 -9.09 4.86
CA ILE A 80 2.49 -8.58 5.68
C ILE A 80 3.11 -9.71 6.50
N THR A 81 2.28 -10.52 7.16
CA THR A 81 2.75 -11.63 8.01
C THR A 81 3.49 -12.67 7.21
N VAL A 82 2.94 -13.06 6.04
CA VAL A 82 3.57 -14.01 5.13
C VAL A 82 4.82 -13.42 4.50
N ALA A 83 4.85 -12.11 4.19
CA ALA A 83 6.06 -11.47 3.67
C ALA A 83 7.20 -11.50 4.71
N ALA A 84 6.93 -11.05 5.95
CA ALA A 84 7.93 -11.01 7.01
C ALA A 84 8.44 -12.41 7.40
N ALA A 85 7.54 -13.37 7.66
CA ALA A 85 7.92 -14.74 7.97
C ALA A 85 8.55 -15.46 6.76
N GLY A 86 8.05 -15.16 5.56
CA GLY A 86 8.50 -15.74 4.30
C GLY A 86 9.94 -15.38 3.97
N GLN A 87 10.40 -14.15 4.27
CA GLN A 87 11.80 -13.76 4.06
C GLN A 87 12.75 -14.67 4.84
N HIS A 88 12.45 -14.91 6.11
CA HIS A 88 13.23 -15.83 6.93
C HIS A 88 13.12 -17.28 6.45
N TYR A 89 11.92 -17.73 6.04
CA TYR A 89 11.73 -19.09 5.56
C TYR A 89 12.46 -19.36 4.24
N VAL A 90 12.46 -18.41 3.32
CA VAL A 90 13.21 -18.52 2.06
C VAL A 90 14.72 -18.52 2.31
N ALA A 91 15.21 -17.68 3.25
CA ALA A 91 16.61 -17.70 3.67
C ALA A 91 17.01 -19.01 4.36
N TYR A 92 16.12 -19.60 5.17
CA TYR A 92 16.30 -20.94 5.72
C TYR A 92 16.44 -21.98 4.61
N TRP A 93 15.52 -21.96 3.64
CA TRP A 93 15.53 -22.94 2.55
C TRP A 93 16.78 -22.82 1.68
N SER A 94 17.20 -21.60 1.34
CA SER A 94 18.43 -21.37 0.56
C SER A 94 19.67 -21.85 1.33
N GLN A 95 19.76 -21.56 2.63
CA GLN A 95 20.87 -21.97 3.47
C GLN A 95 20.94 -23.50 3.66
N VAL A 96 19.80 -24.15 3.90
CA VAL A 96 19.74 -25.62 3.98
C VAL A 96 20.17 -26.26 2.67
N ARG A 97 19.75 -25.70 1.53
CA ARG A 97 20.16 -26.18 0.21
C ARG A 97 21.68 -26.02 0.03
N GLN A 98 22.24 -24.86 0.38
CA GLN A 98 23.68 -24.61 0.31
C GLN A 98 24.48 -25.58 1.19
N MET A 99 24.11 -25.74 2.46
CA MET A 99 24.78 -26.65 3.39
C MET A 99 24.73 -28.11 2.94
N ARG A 100 23.63 -28.54 2.31
CA ARG A 100 23.52 -29.89 1.73
C ARG A 100 24.49 -30.10 0.57
N GLU A 101 24.68 -29.10 -0.29
CA GLU A 101 25.66 -29.18 -1.37
C GLU A 101 27.10 -29.12 -0.84
N GLU A 102 27.38 -28.25 0.14
CA GLU A 102 28.69 -28.20 0.82
C GLU A 102 29.02 -29.52 1.52
N ALA A 103 28.05 -30.15 2.19
CA ALA A 103 28.24 -31.45 2.82
C ALA A 103 28.57 -32.56 1.82
N LYS A 104 27.96 -32.55 0.63
CA LYS A 104 28.32 -33.50 -0.46
C LYS A 104 29.75 -33.26 -0.93
N THR A 105 30.13 -32.01 -1.16
CA THR A 105 31.49 -31.63 -1.57
C THR A 105 32.50 -32.02 -0.51
N PHE A 106 32.22 -31.76 0.76
CA PHE A 106 33.07 -32.16 1.89
C PHE A 106 33.24 -33.68 1.97
N ARG A 107 32.16 -34.47 1.84
CA ARG A 107 32.26 -35.94 1.83
C ARG A 107 33.11 -36.46 0.68
N ARG A 108 33.00 -35.85 -0.50
CA ARG A 108 33.85 -36.20 -1.66
C ARG A 108 35.31 -35.85 -1.39
N ALA A 109 35.58 -34.65 -0.88
CA ALA A 109 36.93 -34.22 -0.52
C ALA A 109 37.53 -35.13 0.57
N GLN A 110 36.75 -35.52 1.56
CA GLN A 110 37.18 -36.41 2.64
C GLN A 110 37.52 -37.81 2.13
N ALA A 111 36.79 -38.32 1.13
CA ALA A 111 37.09 -39.59 0.50
C ALA A 111 38.37 -39.55 -0.35
N LEU A 112 38.71 -38.39 -0.93
CA LEU A 112 39.86 -38.23 -1.82
C LEU A 112 41.14 -37.77 -1.09
N PHE A 113 40.99 -36.97 -0.03
CA PHE A 113 42.07 -36.30 0.68
C PHE A 113 41.83 -36.29 2.20
N PRO A 114 41.82 -37.46 2.85
CA PRO A 114 41.45 -37.57 4.27
C PRO A 114 42.36 -36.71 5.17
N GLU A 115 43.66 -36.64 4.86
CA GLU A 115 44.63 -35.81 5.60
C GLU A 115 44.34 -34.30 5.53
N LEU A 116 43.76 -33.83 4.43
CA LEU A 116 43.49 -32.40 4.20
C LEU A 116 42.13 -31.96 4.75
N THR A 117 41.20 -32.89 4.98
CA THR A 117 39.86 -32.58 5.51
C THR A 117 39.81 -32.72 7.03
N GLN A 118 40.53 -31.87 7.75
CA GLN A 118 40.37 -31.73 9.19
C GLN A 118 39.31 -30.67 9.48
N GLY A 119 38.06 -31.08 9.71
CA GLY A 119 36.95 -30.15 9.97
C GLY A 119 35.64 -30.83 10.34
N ARG A 120 34.71 -30.06 10.89
CA ARG A 120 33.34 -30.53 11.16
C ARG A 120 32.49 -30.39 9.91
N LEU A 121 31.76 -31.43 9.56
CA LEU A 121 30.74 -31.38 8.51
C LEU A 121 29.69 -30.31 8.89
N PRO A 122 29.32 -29.39 7.99
CA PRO A 122 28.23 -28.46 8.25
C PRO A 122 26.94 -29.27 8.46
N VAL A 123 26.35 -29.15 9.66
CA VAL A 123 25.07 -29.79 9.97
C VAL A 123 23.98 -28.75 9.76
N PRO A 124 23.05 -28.96 8.81
CA PRO A 124 21.94 -28.03 8.64
C PRO A 124 21.05 -28.07 9.88
N PRO A 125 20.42 -26.93 10.25
CA PRO A 125 19.42 -26.93 11.31
C PRO A 125 18.30 -27.92 10.98
N SER A 126 17.78 -28.58 12.01
CA SER A 126 16.77 -29.63 11.86
C SER A 126 15.40 -29.07 11.44
N ASP A 127 15.09 -27.85 11.88
CA ASP A 127 13.87 -27.14 11.54
C ASP A 127 14.06 -25.62 11.43
N PHE A 128 12.99 -24.94 11.01
CA PHE A 128 12.96 -23.49 10.81
C PHE A 128 13.11 -22.69 12.12
N VAL A 129 12.62 -23.21 13.25
CA VAL A 129 12.70 -22.52 14.54
C VAL A 129 14.12 -22.60 15.10
N GLU A 130 14.77 -23.76 14.98
CA GLU A 130 16.19 -23.94 15.29
C GLU A 130 17.05 -23.00 14.44
N TYR A 131 16.75 -22.91 13.13
CA TYR A 131 17.40 -21.96 12.24
C TYR A 131 17.28 -20.51 12.74
N LEU A 132 16.08 -20.06 13.12
CA LEU A 132 15.88 -18.70 13.62
C LEU A 132 16.65 -18.45 14.92
N ARG A 133 16.64 -19.41 15.85
CA ARG A 133 17.42 -19.31 17.10
C ARG A 133 18.92 -19.26 16.82
N TRP A 134 19.40 -20.08 15.89
CA TRP A 134 20.78 -20.13 15.46
C TRP A 134 21.22 -18.81 14.78
N GLN A 135 20.39 -18.27 13.88
CA GLN A 135 20.61 -16.95 13.27
C GLN A 135 20.66 -15.84 14.31
N ALA A 136 19.70 -15.81 15.24
CA ALA A 136 19.68 -14.83 16.32
C ALA A 136 20.94 -14.93 17.21
N ALA A 137 21.40 -16.15 17.51
CA ALA A 137 22.59 -16.37 18.33
C ALA A 137 23.89 -15.89 17.65
N ARG A 138 24.07 -16.17 16.35
CA ARG A 138 25.21 -15.64 15.58
C ARG A 138 25.14 -14.12 15.44
N GLY A 139 23.91 -13.64 15.30
CA GLY A 139 23.56 -12.24 15.19
C GLY A 139 23.54 -11.74 13.76
N ARG A 140 22.94 -10.56 13.61
CA ARG A 140 22.80 -9.85 12.36
C ARG A 140 23.69 -8.62 12.36
N GLU A 141 24.52 -8.48 11.35
CA GLU A 141 25.30 -7.27 11.13
C GLU A 141 24.38 -6.11 10.76
N LEU A 142 24.51 -5.00 11.47
CA LEU A 142 23.66 -3.83 11.26
C LEU A 142 24.30 -2.75 10.36
N ASN A 143 25.48 -2.97 9.77
CA ASN A 143 26.18 -1.94 8.98
C ASN A 143 26.35 -0.56 9.70
N LEU A 144 26.14 -0.50 11.02
CA LEU A 144 26.24 0.68 11.87
C LEU A 144 27.50 0.54 12.73
N GLY A 145 28.66 0.85 12.13
CA GLY A 145 29.94 0.78 12.84
C GLY A 145 30.35 -0.64 13.27
N GLY A 146 30.00 -1.67 12.49
CA GLY A 146 30.33 -3.06 12.79
C GLY A 146 29.51 -3.68 13.92
N TYR A 147 28.44 -3.02 14.37
CA TYR A 147 27.56 -3.57 15.40
C TYR A 147 26.85 -4.85 14.91
N VAL A 148 26.90 -5.91 15.73
CA VAL A 148 26.23 -7.19 15.48
C VAL A 148 25.15 -7.41 16.53
N ALA A 149 23.89 -7.34 16.11
CA ALA A 149 22.74 -7.60 16.98
C ALA A 149 22.62 -9.11 17.25
N ARG A 150 22.83 -9.56 18.49
CA ARG A 150 22.75 -10.98 18.92
C ARG A 150 21.63 -11.23 19.91
N GLY A 151 21.19 -12.49 19.96
CA GLY A 151 20.20 -12.97 20.92
C GLY A 151 18.91 -12.15 20.86
N PRO A 152 18.39 -11.64 22.00
CA PRO A 152 17.18 -10.83 22.04
C PRO A 152 17.21 -9.59 21.14
N ILE A 153 18.38 -8.98 20.92
CA ILE A 153 18.51 -7.78 20.09
C ILE A 153 18.26 -8.13 18.62
N ALA A 154 18.70 -9.30 18.15
CA ALA A 154 18.41 -9.76 16.78
C ALA A 154 16.90 -9.87 16.55
N TRP A 155 16.17 -10.49 17.48
CA TRP A 155 14.71 -10.59 17.43
C TRP A 155 14.05 -9.21 17.39
N LEU A 156 14.51 -8.26 18.23
CA LEU A 156 13.99 -6.90 18.22
C LEU A 156 14.20 -6.23 16.85
N THR A 157 15.37 -6.40 16.22
CA THR A 157 15.61 -5.83 14.89
C THR A 157 14.70 -6.43 13.82
N TRP A 158 14.38 -7.72 13.89
CA TRP A 158 13.42 -8.34 12.96
C TRP A 158 12.00 -7.83 13.17
N ILE A 159 11.60 -7.59 14.42
CA ILE A 159 10.30 -6.96 14.73
C ILE A 159 10.25 -5.54 14.17
N VAL A 160 11.33 -4.76 14.35
CA VAL A 160 11.42 -3.40 13.79
C VAL A 160 11.30 -3.42 12.26
N ASP A 161 12.00 -4.32 11.57
CA ASP A 161 11.89 -4.45 10.12
C ASP A 161 10.47 -4.82 9.66
N ALA A 162 9.82 -5.76 10.35
CA ALA A 162 8.44 -6.14 10.07
C ALA A 162 7.47 -4.96 10.29
N LEU A 163 7.69 -4.14 11.32
CA LEU A 163 6.92 -2.92 11.57
C LEU A 163 7.15 -1.86 10.50
N LEU A 164 8.40 -1.63 10.07
CA LEU A 164 8.72 -0.69 9.00
C LEU A 164 8.03 -1.10 7.68
N LEU A 165 8.11 -2.38 7.34
CA LEU A 165 7.39 -2.96 6.20
C LEU A 165 5.87 -2.73 6.32
N ALA A 166 5.30 -3.02 7.50
CA ALA A 166 3.88 -2.85 7.74
C ALA A 166 3.43 -1.40 7.61
N VAL A 167 4.16 -0.45 8.20
CA VAL A 167 3.87 0.99 8.13
C VAL A 167 3.86 1.46 6.67
N ALA A 168 4.89 1.10 5.89
CA ALA A 168 4.97 1.46 4.48
C ALA A 168 3.82 0.86 3.66
N ALA A 169 3.50 -0.43 3.87
CA ALA A 169 2.39 -1.08 3.17
C ALA A 169 1.03 -0.46 3.51
N VAL A 170 0.79 -0.16 4.80
CA VAL A 170 -0.43 0.51 5.27
C VAL A 170 -0.54 1.93 4.68
N ALA A 171 0.56 2.69 4.65
CA ALA A 171 0.58 4.03 4.08
C ALA A 171 0.13 4.05 2.60
N MET A 172 0.47 3.00 1.84
CA MET A 172 0.00 2.84 0.45
C MET A 172 -1.48 2.43 0.35
N VAL A 173 -1.94 1.55 1.23
CA VAL A 173 -3.30 0.97 1.15
C VAL A 173 -4.37 1.89 1.72
N VAL A 174 -4.09 2.67 2.76
CA VAL A 174 -5.06 3.55 3.44
C VAL A 174 -5.73 4.54 2.48
N PRO A 175 -5.01 5.27 1.61
CA PRO A 175 -5.64 6.16 0.62
C PRO A 175 -6.55 5.42 -0.36
N ALA A 176 -6.20 4.18 -0.75
CA ALA A 176 -7.00 3.38 -1.67
C ALA A 176 -8.33 2.96 -1.04
N ILE A 177 -8.33 2.48 0.22
CA ILE A 177 -9.56 2.00 0.89
C ILE A 177 -10.48 3.14 1.37
N ARG A 178 -9.97 4.37 1.45
CA ARG A 178 -10.75 5.57 1.77
C ARG A 178 -11.62 6.02 0.59
N GLN A 179 -11.30 5.58 -0.63
CA GLN A 179 -12.16 5.89 -1.77
C GLN A 179 -13.54 5.25 -1.61
N PRO A 180 -14.61 5.90 -2.09
CA PRO A 180 -15.92 5.31 -2.02
C PRO A 180 -16.02 4.11 -2.98
N TYR A 181 -16.70 3.07 -2.52
CA TYR A 181 -16.95 1.85 -3.28
C TYR A 181 -18.46 1.62 -3.34
N CYS A 182 -18.98 1.30 -4.53
CA CYS A 182 -20.40 1.03 -4.68
C CYS A 182 -20.69 -0.46 -4.47
N GLY A 183 -21.45 -0.79 -3.43
CA GLY A 183 -21.86 -2.17 -3.15
C GLY A 183 -22.76 -2.82 -4.22
N ARG A 184 -23.47 -2.00 -5.02
CA ARG A 184 -24.41 -2.46 -6.06
C ARG A 184 -23.72 -2.81 -7.38
N CYS A 185 -23.00 -1.85 -7.99
CA CYS A 185 -22.23 -2.09 -9.22
C CYS A 185 -20.90 -2.81 -8.98
N ARG A 186 -20.48 -2.95 -7.70
CA ARG A 186 -19.21 -3.54 -7.29
C ARG A 186 -18.00 -2.87 -7.94
N SER A 187 -18.06 -1.55 -8.13
CA SER A 187 -16.94 -0.76 -8.65
C SER A 187 -16.56 0.38 -7.72
N TRP A 188 -15.30 0.76 -7.79
CA TRP A 188 -14.79 1.96 -7.16
C TRP A 188 -15.34 3.20 -7.86
N TYR A 189 -15.63 4.23 -7.08
CA TYR A 189 -15.99 5.53 -7.64
C TYR A 189 -14.80 6.13 -8.38
N ARG A 190 -15.06 6.73 -9.53
CA ARG A 190 -14.06 7.45 -10.33
C ARG A 190 -14.37 8.93 -10.39
N THR A 191 -13.32 9.75 -10.45
CA THR A 191 -13.47 11.18 -10.74
C THR A 191 -13.84 11.33 -12.22
N THR A 192 -14.98 11.94 -12.50
CA THR A 192 -15.44 12.20 -13.88
C THR A 192 -15.16 13.62 -14.33
N ARG A 193 -15.13 14.57 -13.38
CA ARG A 193 -14.80 15.97 -13.61
C ARG A 193 -14.01 16.52 -12.44
N SER A 194 -13.04 17.38 -12.73
CA SER A 194 -12.35 18.16 -11.70
C SER A 194 -11.83 19.45 -12.32
N GLY A 195 -11.76 20.50 -11.52
CA GLY A 195 -11.25 21.81 -11.95
C GLY A 195 -11.02 22.73 -10.77
N ARG A 196 -10.39 23.87 -11.04
CA ARG A 196 -10.36 25.02 -10.14
C ARG A 196 -11.50 25.97 -10.52
N LEU A 197 -12.07 26.64 -9.54
CA LEU A 197 -13.09 27.66 -9.69
C LEU A 197 -12.63 28.93 -8.95
N PRO A 198 -12.91 30.11 -9.50
CA PRO A 198 -12.83 31.36 -8.74
C PRO A 198 -13.68 31.27 -7.47
N SER A 199 -13.31 32.02 -6.44
CA SER A 199 -13.95 31.99 -5.12
C SER A 199 -15.47 32.14 -5.18
N GLY A 200 -15.97 33.12 -5.94
CA GLY A 200 -17.41 33.34 -6.12
C GLY A 200 -18.14 32.17 -6.78
N ALA A 201 -17.56 31.57 -7.83
CA ALA A 201 -18.12 30.39 -8.48
C ALA A 201 -18.06 29.15 -7.56
N GLY A 202 -16.99 29.02 -6.77
CA GLY A 202 -16.86 28.00 -5.75
C GLY A 202 -17.94 28.10 -4.67
N GLN A 203 -18.25 29.31 -4.20
CA GLN A 203 -19.32 29.57 -3.23
C GLN A 203 -20.70 29.28 -3.79
N ALA A 204 -20.97 29.72 -5.02
CA ALA A 204 -22.21 29.39 -5.69
C ALA A 204 -22.39 27.87 -5.82
N LEU A 205 -21.33 27.14 -6.18
CA LEU A 205 -21.33 25.68 -6.24
C LEU A 205 -21.56 25.03 -4.86
N ALA A 206 -20.89 25.52 -3.82
CA ALA A 206 -21.04 25.03 -2.45
C ALA A 206 -22.48 25.21 -1.95
N SER A 207 -23.04 26.41 -2.12
CA SER A 207 -24.43 26.74 -1.80
C SER A 207 -25.42 25.84 -2.56
N LEU A 208 -25.23 25.67 -3.87
CA LEU A 208 -26.07 24.79 -4.69
C LEU A 208 -26.05 23.33 -4.22
N ALA A 209 -24.90 22.87 -3.70
CA ALA A 209 -24.70 21.52 -3.22
C ALA A 209 -25.03 21.34 -1.72
N GLY A 210 -25.37 22.42 -1.01
CA GLY A 210 -25.61 22.42 0.42
C GLY A 210 -24.36 22.09 1.24
N VAL A 211 -23.20 22.60 0.82
CA VAL A 211 -21.91 22.48 1.54
C VAL A 211 -21.60 23.81 2.18
N GLU A 212 -21.37 23.80 3.49
CA GLU A 212 -20.89 24.98 4.21
C GLU A 212 -19.44 25.28 3.81
N MET A 213 -19.18 26.52 3.39
CA MET A 213 -17.88 27.00 2.99
C MET A 213 -17.73 28.44 3.50
N PRO A 214 -16.53 28.88 3.93
CA PRO A 214 -16.31 30.28 4.34
C PRO A 214 -16.64 31.27 3.22
N GLU A 215 -16.95 32.51 3.61
CA GLU A 215 -17.43 33.58 2.72
C GLU A 215 -16.41 34.05 1.69
N GLU A 216 -15.11 33.79 1.85
CA GLU A 216 -14.06 34.24 0.93
C GLU A 216 -12.87 33.25 0.89
N PRO A 217 -13.00 32.07 0.27
CA PRO A 217 -11.85 31.19 0.06
C PRO A 217 -10.93 31.79 -1.01
N ALA A 218 -9.61 31.62 -0.89
CA ALA A 218 -8.67 32.14 -1.90
C ALA A 218 -8.86 31.46 -3.27
N TRP A 219 -9.15 30.15 -3.26
CA TRP A 219 -9.46 29.36 -4.44
C TRP A 219 -10.30 28.14 -4.04
N VAL A 220 -11.04 27.57 -4.99
CA VAL A 220 -11.81 26.33 -4.77
C VAL A 220 -11.48 25.31 -5.85
N ARG A 221 -11.12 24.09 -5.46
CA ARG A 221 -10.98 22.95 -6.36
C ARG A 221 -12.13 21.99 -6.14
N TYR A 222 -12.81 21.60 -7.20
CA TYR A 222 -13.88 20.60 -7.12
C TYR A 222 -13.45 19.26 -7.74
N ARG A 223 -14.07 18.18 -7.25
CA ARG A 223 -14.05 16.85 -7.88
C ARG A 223 -15.45 16.26 -7.86
N LEU A 224 -15.96 15.89 -9.02
CA LEU A 224 -17.20 15.15 -9.17
C LEU A 224 -16.86 13.66 -9.34
N ILE A 225 -17.43 12.82 -8.48
CA ILE A 225 -17.18 11.37 -8.47
C ILE A 225 -18.47 10.58 -8.72
N HIS A 226 -18.36 9.51 -9.51
CA HIS A 226 -19.51 8.65 -9.87
C HIS A 226 -19.16 7.17 -9.79
N CYS A 227 -20.14 6.31 -9.46
CA CYS A 227 -20.05 4.87 -9.76
C CYS A 227 -20.01 4.73 -11.29
N GLU A 228 -19.18 3.81 -11.76
CA GLU A 228 -18.99 3.52 -13.18
C GLU A 228 -20.30 3.16 -13.90
N SER A 229 -21.16 2.37 -13.26
CA SER A 229 -22.47 1.98 -13.79
C SER A 229 -23.59 2.96 -13.43
N ALA A 230 -23.28 4.16 -12.92
CA ALA A 230 -24.24 5.19 -12.52
C ALA A 230 -25.35 4.73 -11.53
N CYS A 231 -25.19 3.59 -10.86
CA CYS A 231 -26.23 3.03 -9.99
C CYS A 231 -26.21 3.58 -8.55
N GLY A 232 -25.18 4.35 -8.21
CA GLY A 232 -25.01 5.00 -6.90
C GLY A 232 -25.11 6.53 -6.98
N PRO A 233 -25.23 7.22 -5.84
CA PRO A 233 -25.30 8.68 -5.80
C PRO A 233 -24.02 9.31 -6.36
N THR A 234 -24.13 10.51 -6.93
CA THR A 234 -22.97 11.30 -7.36
C THR A 234 -22.38 12.02 -6.16
N GLY A 235 -21.06 11.95 -5.96
CA GLY A 235 -20.39 12.69 -4.90
C GLY A 235 -19.75 13.97 -5.44
N LEU A 236 -19.86 15.06 -4.69
CA LEU A 236 -19.10 16.28 -4.91
C LEU A 236 -18.12 16.47 -3.76
N LEU A 237 -16.84 16.60 -4.09
CA LEU A 237 -15.80 17.02 -3.16
C LEU A 237 -15.36 18.43 -3.53
N LEU A 238 -15.31 19.30 -2.55
CA LEU A 238 -14.78 20.65 -2.64
C LEU A 238 -13.56 20.74 -1.74
N PHE A 239 -12.48 21.33 -2.24
CA PHE A 239 -11.25 21.60 -1.51
C PHE A 239 -10.97 23.09 -1.64
N TRP A 240 -10.65 23.76 -0.54
CA TRP A 240 -10.36 25.18 -0.55
C TRP A 240 -9.33 25.51 0.52
N GLU A 241 -8.82 26.73 0.47
CA GLU A 241 -7.93 27.30 1.47
C GLU A 241 -8.71 28.37 2.24
N ASN A 242 -8.70 28.30 3.56
CA ASN A 242 -9.37 29.30 4.40
C ASN A 242 -8.55 30.61 4.45
N SER A 243 -9.08 31.64 5.10
CA SER A 243 -8.38 32.94 5.25
C SER A 243 -7.07 32.89 6.04
N ARG A 244 -6.76 31.77 6.72
CA ARG A 244 -5.51 31.54 7.45
C ARG A 244 -4.47 30.76 6.64
N GLY A 245 -4.82 30.33 5.43
CA GLY A 245 -3.97 29.45 4.62
C GLY A 245 -4.12 27.96 4.95
N ASP A 246 -5.05 27.58 5.85
CA ASP A 246 -5.24 26.17 6.16
C ASP A 246 -6.11 25.49 5.09
N PRO A 247 -5.72 24.29 4.62
CA PRO A 247 -6.54 23.52 3.70
C PRO A 247 -7.79 22.98 4.40
N ALA A 248 -8.94 23.10 3.72
CA ALA A 248 -10.21 22.56 4.17
C ALA A 248 -10.90 21.77 3.04
N GLU A 249 -11.76 20.83 3.42
CA GLU A 249 -12.54 20.02 2.49
C GLU A 249 -14.00 19.88 2.90
N GLY A 250 -14.87 19.78 1.89
CA GLY A 250 -16.30 19.58 2.03
C GLY A 250 -16.75 18.47 1.08
N LYS A 251 -17.54 17.54 1.60
CA LYS A 251 -18.01 16.38 0.83
C LYS A 251 -19.50 16.21 0.98
N THR A 252 -20.20 16.14 -0.15
CA THR A 252 -21.65 15.90 -0.18
C THR A 252 -22.04 14.90 -1.25
N TRP A 253 -23.17 14.23 -1.05
CA TRP A 253 -23.78 13.30 -2.00
C TRP A 253 -25.02 13.95 -2.61
N LEU A 254 -24.99 14.14 -3.92
CA LEU A 254 -25.98 14.90 -4.68
C LEU A 254 -27.18 14.02 -5.02
N SER A 255 -28.38 14.57 -4.82
CA SER A 255 -29.60 14.01 -5.40
C SER A 255 -29.59 14.16 -6.93
N PRO A 256 -30.39 13.40 -7.69
CA PRO A 256 -30.45 13.55 -9.15
C PRO A 256 -30.73 15.00 -9.60
N GLN A 257 -31.68 15.69 -8.95
CA GLN A 257 -32.02 17.08 -9.25
C GLN A 257 -30.87 18.06 -8.95
N VAL A 258 -30.17 17.88 -7.82
CA VAL A 258 -29.02 18.72 -7.46
C VAL A 258 -27.84 18.43 -8.40
N ARG A 259 -27.59 17.15 -8.73
CA ARG A 259 -26.56 16.74 -9.69
C ARG A 259 -26.73 17.43 -11.04
N ASP A 260 -27.95 17.46 -11.58
CA ASP A 260 -28.19 18.06 -12.90
C ASP A 260 -28.04 19.58 -12.88
N ARG A 261 -28.33 20.24 -11.74
CA ARG A 261 -28.03 21.66 -11.53
C ARG A 261 -26.52 21.91 -11.42
N VAL A 262 -25.82 21.12 -10.62
CA VAL A 262 -24.36 21.20 -10.44
C VAL A 262 -23.63 20.99 -11.77
N THR A 263 -24.00 19.98 -12.56
CA THR A 263 -23.39 19.72 -13.87
C THR A 263 -23.57 20.90 -14.81
N ARG A 264 -24.78 21.47 -14.90
CA ARG A 264 -25.06 22.65 -15.73
C ARG A 264 -24.27 23.87 -15.27
N PHE A 265 -24.22 24.12 -13.96
CA PHE A 265 -23.42 25.22 -13.40
C PHE A 265 -21.94 25.08 -13.77
N LEU A 266 -21.38 23.88 -13.65
CA LEU A 266 -19.98 23.60 -14.03
C LEU A 266 -19.74 23.76 -15.54
N ASP A 267 -20.71 23.38 -16.38
CA ASP A 267 -20.62 23.58 -17.83
C ASP A 267 -20.64 25.08 -18.20
N GLN A 268 -21.47 25.87 -17.53
CA GLN A 268 -21.54 27.34 -17.70
C GLN A 268 -20.25 28.03 -17.22
N SER A 269 -19.80 27.71 -16.00
CA SER A 269 -18.57 28.29 -15.43
C SER A 269 -17.33 28.03 -16.29
N ARG A 270 -17.31 26.89 -17.00
CA ARG A 270 -16.23 26.54 -17.94
C ARG A 270 -16.25 27.38 -19.22
N GLN A 271 -17.43 27.81 -19.67
CA GLN A 271 -17.57 28.68 -20.84
C GLN A 271 -17.18 30.14 -20.51
N GLU A 272 -17.45 30.57 -19.28
CA GLU A 272 -17.15 31.91 -18.80
C GLU A 272 -15.69 32.10 -18.38
N SER A 273 -15.01 31.02 -17.96
CA SER A 273 -13.58 31.08 -17.69
C SER A 273 -12.83 31.17 -19.02
N PRO A 274 -12.16 32.29 -19.34
CA PRO A 274 -11.30 32.36 -20.51
C PRO A 274 -10.31 31.19 -20.45
N ALA A 275 -10.05 30.57 -21.60
CA ALA A 275 -9.14 29.42 -21.69
C ALA A 275 -7.87 29.75 -20.89
N PRO A 276 -7.41 28.85 -20.00
CA PRO A 276 -6.28 29.14 -19.14
C PRO A 276 -5.14 29.65 -20.00
N GLN A 277 -4.80 30.92 -19.80
CA GLN A 277 -3.61 31.52 -20.38
C GLN A 277 -2.46 30.58 -20.01
N GLN A 278 -1.73 30.14 -21.02
CA GLN A 278 -0.79 29.03 -20.99
C GLN A 278 0.52 29.44 -20.28
N ASP A 279 0.40 30.17 -19.17
CA ASP A 279 1.45 30.96 -18.54
C ASP A 279 2.14 30.23 -17.37
N ASP A 280 1.78 28.96 -17.12
CA ASP A 280 2.22 28.21 -15.92
C ASP A 280 2.93 26.88 -16.23
N GLU A 281 3.37 26.63 -17.48
CA GLU A 281 4.21 25.46 -17.80
C GLU A 281 5.69 25.62 -17.36
N ASP A 282 6.13 26.84 -16.99
CA ASP A 282 7.52 27.12 -16.59
C ASP A 282 7.78 27.06 -15.07
N ALA A 283 6.75 26.83 -14.25
CA ALA A 283 6.91 26.62 -12.79
C ALA A 283 6.98 25.13 -12.43
N LYS A 284 7.92 24.39 -13.05
CA LYS A 284 8.39 23.11 -12.50
C LYS A 284 9.66 23.38 -11.67
N PRO A 285 9.68 23.05 -10.37
CA PRO A 285 10.93 22.97 -9.62
C PRO A 285 11.83 21.84 -10.12
#